data_AF-A0A5N9FQ59-F1
#
_entry.id   AF-A0A5N9FQ59-F1
#
_cell.length_a   1.000
_cell.length_b   1.000
_cell.length_c   1.000
_cell.angle_alpha   90.00
_cell.angle_beta   90.00
_cell.angle_gamma   90.00
#
_symmetry.space_group_name_H-M   'P 1'
#
loop_
_entity.id
_entity.type
_entity.pdbx_description
1 polymer ?
#
loop_
_entity_poly.entity_id
_entity_poly.type
_entity_poly.pdbx_seq_one_letter_code
_entity_poly.pdbx_strand_id
1 'polypeptide(L)'
;MLGGRKPADLAQVLDLTDADVAVDLLQHISEDKQQETLAAMVDSAEVSELHQYQDDTAGGLMTLDYPVVLETTTMPNALDQLRLLGPDAEDINSALLVYTEHRLVGSLSVTRLALA
;
A
#
# COMPACT_ATOMS: atom_id res chain seq x y z
N MET A 1 -2.80 21.30 12.87
CA MET A 1 -3.87 20.48 13.48
C MET A 1 -4.89 20.15 12.41
N LEU A 2 -5.00 18.88 11.99
CA LEU A 2 -5.89 18.41 10.92
C LEU A 2 -7.39 18.60 11.25
N GLY A 3 -7.72 18.66 12.55
CA GLY A 3 -9.08 18.84 13.06
C GLY A 3 -9.81 20.09 12.55
N GLY A 4 -9.11 21.15 12.11
CA GLY A 4 -9.74 22.38 11.62
C GLY A 4 -10.03 22.46 10.11
N ARG A 5 -9.52 21.51 9.28
CA ARG A 5 -9.76 21.52 7.82
C ARG A 5 -11.13 20.94 7.46
N LYS A 6 -11.69 21.26 6.30
CA LYS A 6 -12.93 20.63 5.84
C LYS A 6 -12.64 19.18 5.37
N PRO A 7 -13.61 18.26 5.46
CA PRO A 7 -13.44 16.89 4.95
C PRO A 7 -13.01 16.84 3.48
N ALA A 8 -13.60 17.66 2.62
CA ALA A 8 -13.22 17.73 1.20
C ALA A 8 -11.77 18.20 0.97
N ASP A 9 -11.26 19.10 1.81
CA ASP A 9 -9.88 19.56 1.72
C ASP A 9 -8.90 18.47 2.19
N LEU A 10 -9.32 17.65 3.17
CA LEU A 10 -8.54 16.52 3.65
C LEU A 10 -8.53 15.40 2.61
N ALA A 11 -9.69 15.07 2.03
CA ALA A 11 -9.84 14.07 0.99
C ALA A 11 -8.86 14.29 -0.16
N GLN A 12 -8.77 15.52 -0.68
CA GLN A 12 -7.81 15.86 -1.75
C GLN A 12 -6.34 15.62 -1.39
N VAL A 13 -5.98 15.77 -0.11
CA VAL A 13 -4.60 15.49 0.35
C VAL A 13 -4.40 14.00 0.53
N LEU A 14 -5.39 13.31 1.11
CA LEU A 14 -5.32 11.86 1.33
C LEU A 14 -5.33 11.07 0.02
N ASP A 15 -6.03 11.55 -1.02
CA ASP A 15 -6.00 10.99 -2.38
C ASP A 15 -4.60 11.05 -3.03
N LEU A 16 -3.67 11.84 -2.46
CA LEU A 16 -2.28 11.99 -2.94
C LEU A 16 -1.26 11.40 -1.96
N THR A 17 -1.74 10.65 -0.96
CA THR A 17 -0.94 10.09 0.12
C THR A 17 -1.08 8.57 0.08
N ASP A 18 0.00 7.86 0.39
CA ASP A 18 -0.02 6.39 0.49
C ASP A 18 -1.09 5.93 1.50
N ALA A 19 -1.72 4.79 1.21
CA ALA A 19 -2.94 4.39 1.89
C ALA A 19 -2.74 4.14 3.40
N ASP A 20 -1.60 3.57 3.79
CA ASP A 20 -1.21 3.35 5.18
C ASP A 20 -1.04 4.66 5.94
N VAL A 21 -0.33 5.62 5.35
CA VAL A 21 -0.16 6.97 5.92
C VAL A 21 -1.50 7.72 5.99
N ALA A 22 -2.37 7.54 5.00
CA ALA A 22 -3.69 8.15 5.01
C ALA A 22 -4.57 7.63 6.17
N VAL A 23 -4.53 6.32 6.45
CA VAL A 23 -5.22 5.71 7.59
C VAL A 23 -4.69 6.27 8.92
N ASP A 24 -3.36 6.36 9.07
CA ASP A 24 -2.75 6.97 10.26
C ASP A 24 -3.26 8.40 10.46
N LEU A 25 -3.31 9.22 9.40
CA LEU A 25 -3.79 10.60 9.47
C LEU A 25 -5.29 10.70 9.85
N LEU A 26 -6.11 9.76 9.37
CA LEU A 26 -7.54 9.70 9.70
C LEU A 26 -7.77 9.42 11.19
N GLN A 27 -6.98 8.55 11.81
CA GLN A 27 -7.10 8.22 13.25
C GLN A 27 -6.90 9.43 14.17
N HIS A 28 -6.29 10.52 13.67
CA HIS A 28 -6.07 11.77 14.42
C HIS A 28 -7.26 12.75 14.41
N ILE A 29 -8.37 12.41 13.75
CA ILE A 29 -9.59 13.23 13.71
C ILE A 29 -10.81 12.42 14.23
N SER A 30 -11.91 13.10 14.53
CA SER A 30 -13.14 12.46 15.03
C SER A 30 -13.77 11.51 13.99
N GLU A 31 -14.35 10.40 14.45
CA GLU A 31 -14.99 9.36 13.60
C GLU A 31 -15.96 9.94 12.54
N ASP A 32 -16.87 10.84 12.94
CA ASP A 32 -17.80 11.50 12.01
C ASP A 32 -17.07 12.16 10.84
N LYS A 33 -15.94 12.81 11.14
CA LYS A 33 -15.13 13.51 10.16
C LYS A 33 -14.30 12.56 9.31
N GLN A 34 -13.88 11.41 9.86
CA GLN A 34 -13.23 10.35 9.09
C GLN A 34 -14.18 9.84 8.01
N GLN A 35 -15.42 9.52 8.38
CA GLN A 35 -16.44 9.05 7.44
C GLN A 35 -16.75 10.08 6.35
N GLU A 36 -16.92 11.36 6.72
CA GLU A 36 -17.13 12.43 5.74
C GLU A 36 -15.93 12.62 4.81
N THR A 37 -14.71 12.40 5.32
CA THR A 37 -13.48 12.52 4.52
C THR A 37 -13.34 11.35 3.56
N LEU A 38 -13.49 10.11 4.04
CA LEU A 38 -13.47 8.89 3.22
C LEU A 38 -14.52 8.91 2.11
N ALA A 39 -15.72 9.43 2.40
CA ALA A 39 -16.79 9.58 1.42
C ALA A 39 -16.51 10.68 0.37
N ALA A 40 -15.63 11.63 0.68
CA ALA A 40 -15.26 12.73 -0.21
C ALA A 40 -14.00 12.44 -1.06
N MET A 41 -13.27 11.36 -0.75
CA MET A 41 -12.11 10.90 -1.52
C MET A 41 -12.52 10.38 -2.90
N VAL A 42 -11.63 10.55 -3.86
CA VAL A 42 -11.80 10.00 -5.21
C VAL A 42 -11.47 8.51 -5.22
N ASP A 43 -10.43 8.11 -4.50
CA ASP A 43 -10.01 6.71 -4.38
C ASP A 43 -9.78 6.33 -2.91
N SER A 44 -10.85 5.85 -2.26
CA SER A 44 -10.81 5.43 -0.86
C SER A 44 -10.78 3.93 -0.67
N ALA A 45 -10.64 3.13 -1.73
CA ALA A 45 -10.78 1.68 -1.64
C ALA A 45 -9.72 1.08 -0.72
N GLU A 46 -8.45 1.37 -0.99
CA GLU A 46 -7.30 0.88 -0.22
C GLU A 46 -7.27 1.47 1.19
N VAL A 47 -7.55 2.76 1.33
CA VAL A 47 -7.63 3.41 2.64
C VAL A 47 -8.73 2.79 3.49
N SER A 48 -9.89 2.48 2.90
CA SER A 48 -11.00 1.83 3.61
C SER A 48 -10.66 0.38 4.00
N GLU A 49 -9.92 -0.33 3.14
CA GLU A 49 -9.44 -1.68 3.44
C GLU A 49 -8.45 -1.66 4.61
N LEU A 50 -7.51 -0.72 4.65
CA LEU A 50 -6.55 -0.63 5.75
C LEU A 50 -7.19 -0.11 7.05
N HIS A 51 -8.17 0.78 6.94
CA HIS A 51 -8.85 1.38 8.10
C HIS A 51 -9.63 0.37 8.97
N GLN A 52 -9.89 -0.83 8.47
CA GLN A 52 -10.54 -1.89 9.25
C GLN A 52 -9.61 -2.52 10.30
N TYR A 53 -8.30 -2.32 10.18
CA TYR A 53 -7.30 -2.88 11.10
C TYR A 53 -7.00 -1.89 12.23
N GLN A 54 -6.68 -2.44 13.41
CA GLN A 54 -6.24 -1.64 14.54
C GLN A 54 -4.76 -1.26 14.37
N ASP A 55 -4.39 -0.05 14.78
CA ASP A 55 -3.08 0.58 14.56
C ASP A 55 -1.92 -0.33 15.01
N ASP A 56 -2.02 -0.90 16.21
CA ASP A 56 -0.97 -1.74 16.81
C ASP A 56 -0.97 -3.20 16.30
N THR A 57 -1.69 -3.50 15.22
CA THR A 57 -1.72 -4.84 14.61
C THR A 57 -0.88 -4.91 13.36
N ALA A 58 -0.52 -6.13 12.93
CA ALA A 58 0.19 -6.31 11.67
C ALA A 58 -0.56 -5.68 10.48
N GLY A 59 -1.90 -5.69 10.48
CA GLY A 59 -2.69 -5.04 9.44
C GLY A 59 -2.78 -3.52 9.56
N GLY A 60 -2.61 -2.96 10.77
CA GLY A 60 -2.55 -1.51 10.97
C GLY A 60 -1.19 -0.91 10.60
N LEU A 61 -0.13 -1.73 10.64
CA LEU A 61 1.24 -1.31 10.31
C LEU A 61 1.67 -1.68 8.88
N MET A 62 0.81 -2.31 8.08
CA MET A 62 1.18 -2.78 6.73
C MET A 62 0.86 -1.73 5.66
N THR A 63 1.60 -1.83 4.56
CA THR A 63 1.29 -1.15 3.29
C THR A 63 0.83 -2.17 2.24
N LEU A 64 0.03 -1.72 1.28
CA LEU A 64 -0.37 -2.52 0.12
C LEU A 64 0.65 -2.42 -1.03
N ASP A 65 1.55 -1.43 -0.98
CA ASP A 65 2.57 -1.18 -2.01
C ASP A 65 3.77 -2.10 -1.83
N TYR A 66 3.55 -3.40 -2.00
CA TYR A 66 4.60 -4.40 -1.97
C TYR A 66 4.68 -5.17 -3.29
N PRO A 67 5.87 -5.33 -3.88
CA PRO A 67 6.04 -6.06 -5.13
C PRO A 67 5.73 -7.55 -4.98
N VAL A 68 4.82 -8.03 -5.82
CA VAL A 68 4.40 -9.42 -5.88
C VAL A 68 4.68 -10.01 -7.26
N VAL A 69 5.24 -11.22 -7.30
CA VAL A 69 5.55 -11.96 -8.52
C VAL A 69 4.91 -13.35 -8.44
N LEU A 70 4.32 -13.82 -9.54
CA LEU A 70 3.80 -15.19 -9.59
C LEU A 70 4.96 -16.20 -9.62
N GLU A 71 4.87 -17.29 -8.87
CA GLU A 71 5.88 -18.36 -8.82
C GLU A 71 6.19 -18.95 -10.21
N THR A 72 5.22 -18.92 -11.13
CA THR A 72 5.36 -19.40 -12.50
C THR A 72 6.08 -18.42 -13.43
N THR A 73 6.43 -17.22 -12.95
CA THR A 73 7.13 -16.18 -13.73
C THR A 73 8.62 -16.52 -13.83
N THR A 74 9.17 -16.43 -15.04
CA THR A 74 10.61 -16.62 -15.25
C THR A 74 11.42 -15.46 -14.65
N MET A 75 12.66 -15.72 -14.26
CA MET A 75 13.53 -14.70 -13.64
C MET A 75 13.68 -13.42 -14.49
N PRO A 76 13.91 -13.49 -15.82
CA PRO A 76 14.00 -12.28 -16.64
C PRO A 76 12.70 -11.47 -16.63
N ASN A 77 11.55 -12.15 -16.73
CA ASN A 77 10.24 -11.49 -16.73
C ASN A 77 9.92 -10.87 -15.36
N ALA A 78 10.30 -11.54 -14.27
CA ALA A 78 10.15 -11.01 -12.92
C ALA A 78 10.99 -9.73 -12.73
N LEU A 79 12.24 -9.73 -13.23
CA LEU A 79 13.09 -8.55 -13.18
C LEU A 79 12.53 -7.41 -14.05
N ASP A 80 11.97 -7.72 -15.21
CA ASP A 80 11.29 -6.74 -16.05
C ASP A 80 10.03 -6.18 -15.40
N GLN A 81 9.24 -6.99 -14.68
CA GLN A 81 8.11 -6.50 -13.87
C GLN A 81 8.57 -5.52 -12.79
N LEU A 82 9.65 -5.85 -12.06
CA LEU A 82 10.20 -4.96 -11.04
C LEU A 82 10.71 -3.64 -11.64
N ARG A 83 11.28 -3.66 -12.85
CA ARG A 83 11.72 -2.44 -13.55
C ARG A 83 10.57 -1.51 -13.92
N LEU A 84 9.35 -2.03 -14.10
CA LEU A 84 8.18 -1.22 -14.42
C LEU A 84 7.68 -0.39 -13.24
N LEU A 85 8.05 -0.74 -12.01
CA LEU A 85 7.74 0.04 -10.81
C LEU A 85 8.48 1.39 -10.79
N GLY A 86 9.55 1.54 -11.59
CA GLY A 86 10.20 2.84 -11.78
C GLY A 86 10.75 3.42 -10.47
N PRO A 87 10.46 4.70 -10.15
CA PRO A 87 10.89 5.33 -8.89
C PRO A 87 10.41 4.61 -7.64
N ASP A 88 9.23 3.98 -7.68
CA ASP A 88 8.65 3.27 -6.54
C ASP A 88 9.46 2.02 -6.16
N ALA A 89 10.40 1.62 -7.04
CA ALA A 89 11.33 0.53 -6.78
C ALA A 89 12.53 0.90 -5.89
N GLU A 90 12.75 2.17 -5.56
CA GLU A 90 13.97 2.63 -4.89
C GLU A 90 14.17 1.99 -3.51
N ASP A 91 13.08 1.73 -2.77
CA ASP A 91 13.12 1.09 -1.44
C ASP A 91 12.84 -0.43 -1.47
N ILE A 92 12.70 -1.00 -2.66
CA ILE A 92 12.38 -2.42 -2.83
C ILE A 92 13.62 -3.30 -2.75
N ASN A 93 13.73 -4.08 -1.67
CA ASN A 93 14.83 -5.03 -1.48
C ASN A 93 14.46 -6.49 -1.79
N SER A 94 13.16 -6.80 -1.83
CA SER A 94 12.64 -8.13 -2.12
C SER A 94 11.24 -8.07 -2.70
N ALA A 95 10.86 -9.13 -3.42
CA ALA A 95 9.52 -9.37 -3.89
C ALA A 95 8.91 -10.61 -3.20
N LEU A 96 7.60 -10.59 -2.99
CA LEU A 96 6.86 -11.79 -2.55
C LEU A 96 6.59 -12.67 -3.76
N LEU A 97 6.82 -13.98 -3.61
CA LEU A 97 6.38 -14.97 -4.56
C LEU A 97 5.02 -15.51 -4.11
N VAL A 98 4.04 -15.48 -5.01
CA VAL A 98 2.70 -16.02 -4.76
C VAL A 98 2.30 -17.06 -5.80
N TYR A 99 1.43 -17.98 -5.40
CA TYR A 99 0.79 -18.93 -6.31
C TYR A 99 -0.54 -18.36 -6.85
N THR A 100 -1.22 -19.10 -7.74
CA THR A 100 -2.41 -18.65 -8.51
C THR A 100 -3.62 -18.19 -7.67
N GLU A 101 -3.62 -18.42 -6.36
CA GLU A 101 -4.66 -17.95 -5.43
C GLU A 101 -4.15 -16.83 -4.49
N HIS A 102 -3.13 -16.07 -4.90
CA HIS A 102 -2.43 -15.06 -4.08
C HIS A 102 -1.87 -15.60 -2.74
N ARG A 103 -1.66 -16.91 -2.67
CA ARG A 103 -1.04 -17.54 -1.51
C ARG A 103 0.46 -17.29 -1.53
N LEU A 104 0.99 -16.66 -0.49
CA LEU A 104 2.43 -16.49 -0.29
C LEU A 104 3.13 -17.86 -0.25
N VAL A 105 4.11 -18.05 -1.13
CA VAL A 105 4.95 -19.26 -1.20
C VAL A 105 6.41 -18.98 -0.84
N GLY A 106 6.83 -17.71 -0.87
CA GLY A 106 8.17 -17.31 -0.44
C GLY A 106 8.46 -15.84 -0.71
N SER A 107 9.71 -15.45 -0.50
CA SER A 107 10.22 -14.13 -0.87
C SER A 107 11.57 -14.27 -1.58
N LEU A 108 11.88 -13.32 -2.43
CA LEU A 108 13.10 -13.32 -3.22
C LEU A 108 13.74 -11.94 -3.22
N SER A 109 15.03 -11.88 -2.86
CA SER A 109 15.79 -10.63 -2.92
C SER A 109 15.95 -10.16 -4.36
N VAL A 110 15.78 -8.86 -4.59
CA VAL A 110 16.05 -8.22 -5.89
C VAL A 110 17.50 -8.42 -6.31
N THR A 111 18.44 -8.37 -5.36
CA THR A 111 19.86 -8.65 -5.62
C THR A 111 20.05 -10.08 -6.14
N ARG A 112 19.36 -11.06 -5.55
CA ARG A 112 19.42 -12.45 -6.01
C ARG A 112 18.78 -12.64 -7.39
N LEU A 113 17.67 -11.94 -7.67
CA LEU A 113 17.04 -11.90 -8.99
C LEU A 113 17.99 -11.35 -10.06
N ALA A 114 18.70 -10.27 -9.74
CA ALA A 114 19.61 -9.61 -10.67
C ALA A 114 20.91 -10.38 -10.96
N LEU A 115 21.35 -11.24 -10.03
CA LEU A 115 22.59 -12.01 -10.12
C LEU A 115 22.41 -13.45 -10.64
N ALA A 116 21.17 -13.90 -10.81
CA ALA A 116 20.84 -15.27 -11.21
C ALA A 116 21.07 -15.54 -12.70
#